data_AF-A0A560VF53-F1
#
_entry.id   AF-A0A560VF53-F1
#
_cell.length_a   1.000
_cell.length_b   1.000
_cell.length_c   1.000
_cell.angle_alpha   90.00
_cell.angle_beta   90.00
_cell.angle_gamma   90.00
#
_symmetry.space_group_name_H-M   'P 1'
#
loop_
_entity.id
_entity.type
_entity.pdbx_description
1 polymer ?
#
loop_
_entity_poly.entity_id
_entity_poly.type
_entity_poly.pdbx_seq_one_letter_code
_entity_poly.pdbx_strand_id
1 'polypeptide(L)'
;MDFTSAQATISDAAIHDPLLAHFLSAILFSHPGDAIKKSARAVYGKFARPGKSAAWTCRHAGCTRASIWSHEISEGKITRCLARDIEGRRYVDVLAPDLSGNPYRYAFKHVATRSATTFLGYCQEHDNLLFRDLDNGLTRYDDTRLNAQYLRSLKKRAYETERQIAIWQDIAVELRQLDEASHAELAAASERVERNLAELRESLARWQRVYEQVRAGLEAGRPAVGSRCHRLAAPGYLFSGVVDLSQPGDTEPFVVFLLKADFADESAFFVGALDNAHADGILDHHDLGAPEGRQKVAQYLLSMKSGFVFSPDFEAGLPEAARAGFHRSPDFERGSLAFDAVYCERFLFGAG
;
A
#
# COMPACT_ATOMS: atom_id res chain seq x y z
N MET A 1 8.32 29.38 10.78
CA MET A 1 8.21 28.17 11.63
C MET A 1 8.84 27.02 10.88
N ASP A 2 9.84 26.37 11.47
CA ASP A 2 10.42 25.14 10.92
C ASP A 2 9.61 23.91 11.35
N PHE A 3 9.97 22.73 10.82
CA PHE A 3 9.24 21.49 11.07
C PHE A 3 9.20 21.12 12.57
N THR A 4 10.32 21.27 13.26
CA THR A 4 10.47 20.93 14.68
C THR A 4 9.60 21.82 15.56
N SER A 5 9.59 23.13 15.31
CA SER A 5 8.74 24.09 16.03
C SER A 5 7.25 23.81 15.83
N ALA A 6 6.87 23.42 14.61
CA ALA A 6 5.49 23.09 14.28
C ALA A 6 5.04 21.79 14.97
N GLN A 7 5.90 20.78 15.00
CA GLN A 7 5.62 19.50 15.66
C GLN A 7 5.58 19.63 17.18
N ALA A 8 6.44 20.47 17.77
CA ALA A 8 6.39 20.80 19.20
C ALA A 8 5.05 21.48 19.56
N THR A 9 4.60 22.44 18.75
CA THR A 9 3.31 23.12 18.95
C THR A 9 2.13 22.14 18.88
N ILE A 10 2.13 21.22 17.91
CA ILE A 10 1.09 20.18 17.80
C ILE A 10 1.14 19.23 19.00
N SER A 11 2.33 18.82 19.43
CA SER A 11 2.50 17.87 20.55
C SER A 11 2.08 18.49 21.88
N ASP A 12 2.42 19.76 22.11
CA ASP A 12 1.98 20.53 23.28
C ASP A 12 0.46 20.70 23.30
N ALA A 13 -0.12 21.09 22.16
CA ALA A 13 -1.57 21.13 22.01
C ALA A 13 -2.21 19.76 22.27
N ALA A 14 -1.60 18.64 21.87
CA ALA A 14 -2.18 17.31 22.03
C ALA A 14 -2.31 16.89 23.51
N ILE A 15 -1.48 17.44 24.39
CA ILE A 15 -1.52 17.18 25.83
C ILE A 15 -2.74 17.84 26.47
N HIS A 16 -3.10 19.04 25.99
CA HIS A 16 -4.12 19.89 26.62
C HIS A 16 -5.46 19.88 25.89
N ASP A 17 -5.43 19.77 24.56
CA ASP A 17 -6.57 19.78 23.66
C ASP A 17 -6.27 18.95 22.39
N PRO A 18 -6.61 17.64 22.41
CA PRO A 18 -6.43 16.75 21.27
C PRO A 18 -7.16 17.22 19.99
N LEU A 19 -8.25 17.98 20.13
CA LEU A 19 -9.01 18.53 19.00
C LEU A 19 -8.23 19.68 18.36
N LEU A 20 -7.68 20.59 19.18
CA LEU A 20 -6.81 21.67 18.69
C LEU A 20 -5.56 21.10 18.01
N ALA A 21 -4.92 20.09 18.59
CA ALA A 21 -3.77 19.42 17.97
C ALA A 21 -4.13 18.83 16.60
N HIS A 22 -5.32 18.23 16.49
CA HIS A 22 -5.84 17.73 15.22
C HIS A 22 -6.03 18.85 14.19
N PHE A 23 -6.65 19.97 14.59
CA PHE A 23 -6.82 21.14 13.70
C PHE A 23 -5.49 21.75 13.26
N LEU A 24 -4.55 21.92 14.19
CA LEU A 24 -3.21 22.45 13.90
C LEU A 24 -2.45 21.55 12.93
N SER A 25 -2.51 20.22 13.12
CA SER A 25 -1.94 19.24 12.20
C SER A 25 -2.56 19.35 10.80
N ALA A 26 -3.90 19.44 10.73
CA ALA A 26 -4.62 19.54 9.47
C ALA A 26 -4.24 20.81 8.68
N ILE A 27 -4.15 21.96 9.34
CA ILE A 27 -3.75 23.23 8.73
C ILE A 27 -2.29 23.16 8.27
N LEU A 28 -1.39 22.68 9.14
CA LEU A 28 0.05 22.63 8.87
C LEU A 28 0.37 21.77 7.64
N PHE A 29 -0.21 20.57 7.56
CA PHE A 29 0.07 19.66 6.47
C PHE A 29 -0.73 19.95 5.20
N SER A 30 -1.86 20.66 5.30
CA SER A 30 -2.59 21.17 4.13
C SER A 30 -1.87 22.35 3.46
N HIS A 31 -1.24 23.22 4.26
CA HIS A 31 -0.57 24.44 3.79
C HIS A 31 0.85 24.57 4.36
N PRO A 32 1.76 23.62 4.08
CA PRO A 32 3.10 23.63 4.67
C PRO A 32 3.95 24.76 4.07
N GLY A 33 4.71 25.44 4.93
CA GLY A 33 5.74 26.39 4.49
C GLY A 33 6.90 25.70 3.75
N ASP A 34 7.71 26.48 3.03
CA ASP A 34 8.76 25.93 2.16
C ASP A 34 9.85 25.14 2.89
N ALA A 35 10.19 25.53 4.12
CA ALA A 35 11.14 24.78 4.95
C ALA A 35 10.65 23.36 5.26
N ILE A 36 9.37 23.24 5.62
CA ILE A 36 8.70 21.97 5.93
C ILE A 36 8.64 21.09 4.66
N LYS A 37 8.25 21.67 3.52
CA LYS A 37 8.26 20.97 2.22
C LYS A 37 9.66 20.46 1.86
N LYS A 38 10.70 21.27 2.06
CA LYS A 38 12.10 20.89 1.78
C LYS A 38 12.54 19.69 2.62
N SER A 39 12.23 19.69 3.92
CA SER A 39 12.54 18.57 4.81
C SER A 39 11.82 17.29 4.40
N ALA A 40 10.52 17.37 4.10
CA ALA A 40 9.74 16.23 3.63
C ALA A 40 10.33 15.63 2.34
N ARG A 41 10.68 16.47 1.36
CA ARG A 41 11.32 16.01 0.11
C ARG A 41 12.65 15.31 0.35
N ALA A 42 13.45 15.78 1.30
CA ALA A 42 14.71 15.14 1.66
C ALA A 42 14.47 13.73 2.22
N VAL A 43 13.48 13.58 3.12
CA VAL A 43 13.06 12.28 3.66
C VAL A 43 12.54 11.37 2.56
N TYR A 44 11.58 11.84 1.74
CA TYR A 44 11.08 11.07 0.60
C TYR A 44 12.18 10.69 -0.38
N GLY A 45 13.21 11.51 -0.56
CA GLY A 45 14.39 11.17 -1.36
C GLY A 45 15.13 9.92 -0.85
N LYS A 46 15.18 9.72 0.48
CA LYS A 46 15.68 8.48 1.11
C LYS A 46 14.72 7.30 0.86
N PHE A 47 13.40 7.52 0.89
CA PHE A 47 12.37 6.50 0.61
C PHE A 47 12.18 6.15 -0.87
N ALA A 48 12.50 7.02 -1.82
CA ALA A 48 12.16 6.83 -3.23
C ALA A 48 13.27 6.13 -4.04
N ARG A 49 14.50 6.08 -3.51
CA ARG A 49 15.64 5.44 -4.19
C ARG A 49 15.85 4.03 -3.62
N PRO A 50 15.46 2.96 -4.32
CA PRO A 50 16.04 1.66 -4.04
C PRO A 50 17.56 1.79 -4.20
N GLY A 51 18.34 1.23 -3.27
CA GLY A 51 19.77 1.05 -3.51
C GLY A 51 20.01 0.32 -4.84
N LYS A 52 21.19 0.50 -5.45
CA LYS A 52 21.53 -0.12 -6.75
C LYS A 52 21.04 -1.58 -6.80
N SER A 53 20.27 -1.94 -7.81
CA SER A 53 19.60 -3.25 -7.97
C SER A 53 20.53 -4.45 -7.79
N ALA A 54 21.82 -4.28 -8.09
CA ALA A 54 22.86 -5.30 -7.95
C ALA A 54 23.02 -5.88 -6.52
N ALA A 55 22.53 -5.20 -5.48
CA ALA A 55 22.56 -5.70 -4.11
C ALA A 55 21.34 -6.57 -3.73
N TRP A 56 20.30 -6.60 -4.56
CA TRP A 56 19.05 -7.29 -4.24
C TRP A 56 19.03 -8.68 -4.85
N THR A 57 19.01 -9.70 -4.00
CA THR A 57 18.88 -11.10 -4.40
C THR A 57 17.42 -11.51 -4.46
N CYS A 58 17.13 -12.46 -5.34
CA CYS A 58 15.85 -13.13 -5.45
C CYS A 58 15.54 -13.76 -4.10
N ARG A 59 14.51 -13.25 -3.45
CA ARG A 59 14.12 -13.69 -2.11
C ARG A 59 13.25 -14.96 -2.16
N HIS A 60 13.36 -15.78 -3.21
CA HIS A 60 12.77 -17.12 -3.25
C HIS A 60 13.69 -18.07 -2.48
N ALA A 61 13.13 -19.04 -1.74
CA ALA A 61 13.91 -19.87 -0.83
C ALA A 61 15.10 -20.53 -1.53
N GLY A 62 16.31 -20.30 -1.01
CA GLY A 62 17.55 -20.84 -1.57
C GLY A 62 18.05 -20.16 -2.85
N CYS A 63 17.37 -19.14 -3.38
CA CYS A 63 17.82 -18.43 -4.58
C CYS A 63 18.83 -17.32 -4.25
N THR A 64 19.92 -17.27 -5.02
CA THR A 64 21.00 -16.26 -4.87
C THR A 64 21.11 -15.33 -6.06
N ARG A 65 20.28 -15.52 -7.10
CA ARG A 65 20.32 -14.73 -8.33
C ARG A 65 19.84 -13.30 -8.08
N ALA A 66 20.21 -12.35 -8.92
CA ALA A 66 19.74 -10.97 -8.81
C ALA A 66 18.21 -10.87 -9.03
N SER A 67 17.58 -9.97 -8.27
CA SER A 67 16.18 -9.61 -8.46
C SER A 67 15.98 -8.72 -9.69
N ILE A 68 14.84 -8.88 -10.35
CA ILE A 68 14.34 -8.00 -11.39
C ILE A 68 13.27 -7.07 -10.83
N TRP A 69 12.86 -6.09 -11.64
CA TRP A 69 11.64 -5.31 -11.41
C TRP A 69 10.43 -6.14 -11.81
N SER A 70 9.76 -6.72 -10.82
CA SER A 70 8.49 -7.43 -10.96
C SER A 70 7.33 -6.43 -10.84
N HIS A 71 6.17 -6.71 -11.45
CA HIS A 71 4.95 -5.92 -11.28
C HIS A 71 4.01 -6.58 -10.28
N GLU A 72 3.42 -5.88 -9.32
CA GLU A 72 2.39 -6.52 -8.48
C GLU A 72 1.17 -6.91 -9.30
N ILE A 73 0.71 -6.04 -10.18
CA ILE A 73 -0.35 -6.32 -11.16
C ILE A 73 0.32 -6.44 -12.53
N SER A 74 0.08 -7.52 -13.27
CA SER A 74 0.80 -7.77 -14.51
C SER A 74 0.70 -6.61 -15.50
N GLU A 75 1.83 -6.24 -16.12
CA GLU A 75 1.87 -5.16 -17.12
C GLU A 75 0.87 -5.39 -18.25
N GLY A 76 0.71 -6.66 -18.67
CA GLY A 76 -0.26 -7.05 -19.70
C GLY A 76 -1.70 -6.71 -19.31
N LYS A 77 -2.07 -6.90 -18.03
CA LYS A 77 -3.41 -6.56 -17.53
C LYS A 77 -3.62 -5.05 -17.47
N ILE A 78 -2.67 -4.33 -16.88
CA ILE A 78 -2.67 -2.85 -16.83
C ILE A 78 -2.85 -2.27 -18.24
N THR A 79 -2.03 -2.76 -19.16
CA THR A 79 -1.98 -2.35 -20.56
C THR A 79 -3.30 -2.57 -21.30
N ARG A 80 -3.98 -3.70 -21.08
CA ARG A 80 -5.22 -4.04 -21.79
C ARG A 80 -6.44 -3.35 -21.19
N CYS A 81 -6.46 -3.16 -19.88
CA CYS A 81 -7.66 -2.70 -19.18
C CYS A 81 -7.70 -1.18 -18.94
N LEU A 82 -6.55 -0.53 -18.71
CA LEU A 82 -6.52 0.87 -18.25
C LEU A 82 -5.70 1.80 -19.14
N ALA A 83 -4.67 1.30 -19.80
CA ALA A 83 -3.67 2.15 -20.40
C ALA A 83 -4.19 2.89 -21.64
N ARG A 84 -3.79 4.16 -21.77
CA ARG A 84 -3.97 4.95 -22.99
C ARG A 84 -2.68 5.03 -23.77
N ASP A 85 -2.77 4.93 -25.09
CA ASP A 85 -1.64 5.21 -25.98
C ASP A 85 -1.49 6.73 -26.15
N ILE A 86 -0.30 7.24 -25.85
CA ILE A 86 0.10 8.61 -26.07
C ILE A 86 1.47 8.55 -26.75
N GLU A 87 1.53 8.98 -28.02
CA GLU A 87 2.77 9.02 -28.82
C GLU A 87 3.50 7.67 -28.90
N GLY A 88 2.77 6.56 -29.03
CA GLY A 88 3.34 5.22 -29.17
C GLY A 88 3.85 4.62 -27.85
N ARG A 89 3.50 5.23 -26.72
CA ARG A 89 3.78 4.74 -25.37
C ARG A 89 2.49 4.63 -24.58
N ARG A 90 2.40 3.57 -23.78
CA ARG A 90 1.22 3.31 -22.95
C ARG A 90 1.39 3.88 -21.55
N TYR A 91 0.41 4.68 -21.14
CA TYR A 91 0.40 5.39 -19.88
C TYR A 91 -0.83 5.07 -19.05
N VAL A 92 -0.63 5.13 -17.73
CA VAL A 92 -1.64 5.00 -16.68
C VAL A 92 -1.35 6.00 -15.58
N ASP A 93 -2.31 6.19 -14.69
CA ASP A 93 -2.15 7.07 -13.55
C ASP A 93 -1.91 6.28 -12.28
N VAL A 94 -1.05 6.80 -11.42
CA VAL A 94 -0.81 6.26 -10.07
C VAL A 94 -0.90 7.38 -9.05
N LEU A 95 -1.27 7.05 -7.83
CA LEU A 95 -1.20 7.98 -6.71
C LEU A 95 0.18 7.92 -6.07
N ALA A 96 0.86 9.06 -6.03
CA ALA A 96 2.14 9.18 -5.35
C ALA A 96 2.24 10.52 -4.60
N PRO A 97 3.10 10.64 -3.57
CA PRO A 97 3.34 11.91 -2.89
C PRO A 97 3.66 13.05 -3.86
N ASP A 98 3.02 14.20 -3.70
CA ASP A 98 3.22 15.39 -4.53
C ASP A 98 4.48 16.15 -4.12
N LEU A 99 5.62 15.60 -4.53
CA LEU A 99 6.93 16.19 -4.25
C LEU A 99 7.12 17.56 -4.92
N SER A 100 6.37 17.86 -5.99
CA SER A 100 6.40 19.16 -6.70
C SER A 100 5.66 20.24 -5.91
N GLY A 101 4.44 19.96 -5.45
CA GLY A 101 3.62 20.88 -4.68
C GLY A 101 3.69 20.59 -3.18
N ASN A 102 2.72 19.83 -2.67
CA ASN A 102 2.61 19.48 -1.26
C ASN A 102 3.00 18.01 -1.00
N PRO A 103 4.20 17.73 -0.43
CA PRO A 103 4.68 16.36 -0.21
C PRO A 103 3.90 15.59 0.87
N TYR A 104 3.03 16.25 1.63
CA TYR A 104 2.12 15.61 2.58
C TYR A 104 0.78 15.22 1.95
N ARG A 105 0.61 15.47 0.65
CA ARG A 105 -0.53 15.04 -0.15
C ARG A 105 -0.08 14.10 -1.27
N TYR A 106 -1.04 13.36 -1.79
CA TYR A 106 -0.89 12.57 -2.99
C TYR A 106 -1.36 13.36 -4.19
N ALA A 107 -0.79 13.06 -5.35
CA ALA A 107 -1.27 13.52 -6.66
C ALA A 107 -1.33 12.33 -7.61
N PHE A 108 -2.27 12.40 -8.56
CA PHE A 108 -2.26 11.52 -9.72
C PHE A 108 -1.05 11.88 -10.59
N LYS A 109 -0.30 10.86 -11.00
CA LYS A 109 0.87 11.01 -11.86
C LYS A 109 0.78 10.07 -13.04
N HIS A 110 0.96 10.63 -14.22
CA HIS A 110 1.12 9.86 -15.45
C HIS A 110 2.45 9.09 -15.41
N VAL A 111 2.37 7.76 -15.50
CA VAL A 111 3.53 6.87 -15.55
C VAL A 111 3.40 5.88 -16.70
N ALA A 112 4.52 5.44 -17.25
CA ALA A 112 4.52 4.37 -18.23
C ALA A 112 4.04 3.06 -17.58
N THR A 113 3.29 2.24 -18.31
CA THR A 113 2.75 0.97 -17.79
C THR A 113 3.82 0.06 -17.20
N ARG A 114 5.00 -0.01 -17.83
CA ARG A 114 6.17 -0.75 -17.35
C ARG A 114 6.70 -0.33 -15.98
N SER A 115 6.30 0.85 -15.48
CA SER A 115 6.75 1.41 -14.19
C SER A 115 5.65 1.36 -13.13
N ALA A 116 4.41 1.01 -13.49
CA ALA A 116 3.31 0.94 -12.55
C ALA A 116 3.41 -0.31 -11.69
N THR A 117 3.19 -0.16 -10.37
CA THR A 117 3.20 -1.27 -9.38
C THR A 117 4.49 -2.10 -9.32
N THR A 118 5.62 -1.56 -9.77
CA THR A 118 6.86 -2.33 -9.80
C THR A 118 7.54 -2.40 -8.42
N PHE A 119 8.18 -3.53 -8.14
CA PHE A 119 8.98 -3.76 -6.94
C PHE A 119 10.12 -4.75 -7.22
N LEU A 120 11.13 -4.80 -6.34
CA LEU A 120 12.22 -5.77 -6.42
C LEU A 120 11.83 -7.02 -5.62
N GLY A 121 11.51 -8.12 -6.32
CA GLY A 121 10.97 -9.33 -5.67
C GLY A 121 11.69 -10.62 -6.03
N TYR A 122 11.64 -10.97 -7.32
CA TYR A 122 12.04 -12.27 -7.84
C TYR A 122 13.17 -12.13 -8.87
N CYS A 123 13.89 -13.22 -9.15
CA CYS A 123 14.65 -13.31 -10.39
C CYS A 123 13.70 -13.65 -11.55
N GLN A 124 14.16 -13.44 -12.78
CA GLN A 124 13.36 -13.72 -13.98
C GLN A 124 12.78 -15.14 -14.02
N GLU A 125 13.54 -16.16 -13.57
CA GLU A 125 13.08 -17.55 -13.59
C GLU A 125 11.90 -17.77 -12.64
N HIS A 126 12.02 -17.32 -11.38
CA HIS A 126 10.94 -17.49 -10.40
C HIS A 126 9.73 -16.61 -10.70
N ASP A 127 9.92 -15.40 -11.22
CA ASP A 127 8.79 -14.55 -11.65
C ASP A 127 7.98 -15.24 -12.77
N ASN A 128 8.68 -15.79 -13.77
CA ASN A 128 8.07 -16.54 -14.87
C ASN A 128 7.49 -17.91 -14.45
N LEU A 129 8.02 -18.53 -13.40
CA LEU A 129 7.51 -19.80 -12.89
C LEU A 129 6.19 -19.57 -12.13
N LEU A 130 6.16 -18.55 -11.27
CA LEU A 130 5.04 -18.31 -10.37
C LEU A 130 3.89 -17.52 -11.01
N PHE A 131 4.17 -16.62 -11.97
CA PHE A 131 3.19 -15.62 -12.40
C PHE A 131 2.88 -15.58 -13.89
N ARG A 132 3.45 -16.48 -14.70
CA ARG A 132 3.20 -16.54 -16.15
C ARG A 132 1.71 -16.58 -16.51
N ASP A 133 0.92 -17.31 -15.73
CA ASP A 133 -0.51 -17.44 -15.96
C ASP A 133 -1.30 -16.17 -15.59
N LEU A 134 -0.70 -15.26 -14.80
CA LEU A 134 -1.26 -13.95 -14.46
C LEU A 134 -0.97 -12.90 -15.54
N ASP A 135 0.10 -13.08 -16.30
CA ASP A 135 0.49 -12.15 -17.37
C ASP A 135 -0.41 -12.26 -18.60
N ASN A 136 -1.21 -13.34 -18.70
CA ASN A 136 -2.34 -13.38 -19.63
C ASN A 136 -3.54 -12.58 -19.09
N GLY A 137 -3.41 -11.24 -19.15
CA GLY A 137 -4.26 -10.27 -18.45
C GLY A 137 -5.76 -10.24 -18.76
N LEU A 138 -6.31 -11.15 -19.57
CA LEU A 138 -7.77 -11.27 -19.82
C LEU A 138 -8.39 -12.50 -19.18
N THR A 139 -7.58 -13.42 -18.65
CA THR A 139 -8.10 -14.67 -18.07
C THR A 139 -8.74 -14.37 -16.72
N ARG A 140 -9.92 -14.94 -16.48
CA ARG A 140 -10.58 -14.88 -15.18
C ARG A 140 -9.74 -15.60 -14.12
N TYR A 141 -9.78 -15.06 -12.91
CA TYR A 141 -9.10 -15.68 -11.78
C TYR A 141 -9.89 -16.91 -11.30
N ASP A 142 -9.23 -18.06 -11.30
CA ASP A 142 -9.61 -19.20 -10.45
C ASP A 142 -8.82 -19.10 -9.13
N ASP A 143 -9.08 -20.01 -8.19
CA ASP A 143 -8.46 -19.98 -6.87
C ASP A 143 -6.92 -20.04 -6.94
N THR A 144 -6.38 -20.76 -7.93
CA THR A 144 -4.92 -20.86 -8.14
C THR A 144 -4.35 -19.53 -8.59
N ARG A 145 -4.95 -18.88 -9.59
CA ARG A 145 -4.51 -17.56 -10.05
C ARG A 145 -4.73 -16.48 -8.99
N LEU A 146 -5.81 -16.55 -8.19
CA LEU A 146 -6.01 -15.63 -7.06
C LEU A 146 -4.88 -15.76 -6.05
N ASN A 147 -4.57 -16.99 -5.62
CA ASN A 147 -3.50 -17.24 -4.65
C ASN A 147 -2.13 -16.84 -5.21
N ALA A 148 -1.88 -17.01 -6.51
CA ALA A 148 -0.67 -16.50 -7.16
C ALA A 148 -0.60 -14.96 -7.14
N GLN A 149 -1.71 -14.26 -7.42
CA GLN A 149 -1.79 -12.79 -7.32
C GLN A 149 -1.53 -12.32 -5.87
N TYR A 150 -2.13 -13.00 -4.89
CA TYR A 150 -1.93 -12.72 -3.47
C TYR A 150 -0.49 -12.98 -3.02
N LEU A 151 0.15 -14.04 -3.53
CA LEU A 151 1.57 -14.32 -3.30
C LEU A 151 2.46 -13.17 -3.80
N ARG A 152 2.09 -12.57 -4.95
CA ARG A 152 2.79 -11.39 -5.52
C ARG A 152 2.61 -10.15 -4.64
N SER A 153 1.39 -9.90 -4.15
CA SER A 153 1.12 -8.81 -3.19
C SER A 153 1.81 -8.98 -1.85
N LEU A 154 1.83 -10.19 -1.28
CA LEU A 154 2.58 -10.50 -0.06
C LEU A 154 4.07 -10.23 -0.26
N LYS A 155 4.62 -10.55 -1.45
CA LYS A 155 6.02 -10.28 -1.74
C LYS A 155 6.34 -8.80 -1.77
N LYS A 156 5.51 -8.02 -2.48
CA LYS A 156 5.64 -6.56 -2.50
C LYS A 156 5.54 -5.99 -1.09
N ARG A 157 4.57 -6.46 -0.29
CA ARG A 157 4.38 -6.00 1.09
C ARG A 157 5.61 -6.28 1.95
N ALA A 158 6.15 -7.50 1.90
CA ALA A 158 7.39 -7.85 2.60
C ALA A 158 8.56 -6.95 2.18
N TYR A 159 8.72 -6.70 0.87
CA TYR A 159 9.74 -5.78 0.35
C TYR A 159 9.56 -4.35 0.88
N GLU A 160 8.33 -3.81 0.87
CA GLU A 160 8.05 -2.48 1.42
C GLU A 160 8.36 -2.41 2.91
N THR A 161 8.00 -3.44 3.69
CA THR A 161 8.32 -3.52 5.12
C THR A 161 9.84 -3.60 5.35
N GLU A 162 10.58 -4.42 4.59
CA GLU A 162 12.06 -4.46 4.66
C GLU A 162 12.69 -3.09 4.41
N ARG A 163 12.16 -2.34 3.43
CA ARG A 163 12.62 -0.98 3.15
C ARG A 163 12.33 -0.01 4.28
N GLN A 164 11.14 -0.11 4.88
CA GLN A 164 10.81 0.71 6.05
C GLN A 164 11.76 0.41 7.21
N ILE A 165 12.05 -0.87 7.48
CA ILE A 165 13.01 -1.28 8.52
C ILE A 165 14.39 -0.66 8.25
N ALA A 166 14.91 -0.77 7.02
CA ALA A 166 16.22 -0.21 6.67
C ALA A 166 16.29 1.31 6.94
N ILE A 167 15.23 2.03 6.58
CA ILE A 167 15.17 3.48 6.78
C ILE A 167 15.09 3.84 8.27
N TRP A 168 14.27 3.12 9.04
CA TRP A 168 14.21 3.35 10.49
C TRP A 168 15.52 2.97 11.20
N GLN A 169 16.28 2.01 10.68
CA GLN A 169 17.62 1.70 11.16
C GLN A 169 18.60 2.83 10.88
N ASP A 170 18.57 3.41 9.67
CA ASP A 170 19.39 4.58 9.33
C ASP A 170 19.06 5.76 10.26
N ILE A 171 17.76 6.00 10.51
CA ILE A 171 17.31 7.03 11.47
C ILE A 171 17.82 6.72 12.88
N ALA A 172 17.76 5.47 13.34
CA ALA A 172 18.28 5.07 14.65
C ALA A 172 19.81 5.29 14.78
N VAL A 173 20.56 5.12 13.68
CA VAL A 173 21.99 5.44 13.64
C VAL A 173 22.21 6.94 13.69
N GLU A 174 21.48 7.73 12.89
CA GLU A 174 21.57 9.19 12.89
C GLU A 174 21.23 9.78 14.27
N LEU A 175 20.19 9.29 14.95
CA LEU A 175 19.81 9.74 16.29
C LEU A 175 20.88 9.45 17.35
N ARG A 176 21.53 8.28 17.30
CA ARG A 176 22.62 7.91 18.23
C ARG A 176 23.89 8.76 18.05
N GLN A 177 24.04 9.44 16.92
CA GLN A 177 25.18 10.31 16.63
C GLN A 177 24.93 11.76 17.06
N LEU A 178 23.70 12.11 17.47
CA LEU A 178 23.40 13.43 18.01
C LEU A 178 23.98 13.53 19.43
N ASP A 179 24.60 14.67 19.74
CA ASP A 179 25.26 14.92 21.02
C ASP A 179 24.28 14.76 22.20
N GLU A 180 24.67 13.95 23.20
CA GLU A 180 23.88 13.59 24.39
C GLU A 180 23.52 14.80 25.27
N ALA A 181 24.15 15.96 25.03
CA ALA A 181 24.01 17.17 25.82
C ALA A 181 22.59 17.81 25.83
N SER A 182 21.58 17.19 25.21
CA SER A 182 20.19 17.63 25.31
C SER A 182 19.14 16.52 25.38
N HIS A 183 18.53 16.46 26.58
CA HIS A 183 17.09 16.35 26.82
C HIS A 183 16.38 14.99 26.62
N ALA A 184 15.43 14.73 27.54
CA ALA A 184 14.50 13.60 27.55
C ALA A 184 13.76 13.37 26.20
N GLU A 185 13.69 14.39 25.36
CA GLU A 185 13.12 14.32 24.01
C GLU A 185 13.91 13.38 23.08
N LEU A 186 15.25 13.37 23.15
CA LEU A 186 16.08 12.46 22.34
C LEU A 186 15.90 11.00 22.79
N ALA A 187 15.77 10.77 24.09
CA ALA A 187 15.45 9.46 24.66
C ALA A 187 14.07 8.98 24.21
N ALA A 188 13.05 9.84 24.31
CA ALA A 188 11.69 9.53 23.86
C ALA A 188 11.61 9.26 22.34
N ALA A 189 12.37 10.02 21.52
CA ALA A 189 12.48 9.79 20.09
C ALA A 189 13.13 8.43 19.79
N SER A 190 14.21 8.09 20.51
CA SER A 190 14.92 6.81 20.35
C SER A 190 14.03 5.63 20.73
N GLU A 191 13.33 5.69 21.87
CA GLU A 191 12.35 4.67 22.27
C GLU A 191 11.25 4.48 21.22
N ARG A 192 10.75 5.57 20.63
CA ARG A 192 9.75 5.49 19.56
C ARG A 192 10.30 4.80 18.32
N VAL A 193 11.54 5.09 17.92
CA VAL A 193 12.17 4.43 16.77
C VAL A 193 12.34 2.93 17.03
N GLU A 194 12.80 2.54 18.22
CA GLU A 194 12.96 1.13 18.58
C GLU A 194 11.63 0.37 18.63
N ARG A 195 10.56 0.99 19.18
CA ARG A 195 9.21 0.41 19.12
C ARG A 195 8.73 0.20 17.68
N ASN A 196 8.82 1.22 16.83
CA ASN A 196 8.45 1.11 15.42
C ASN A 196 9.25 0.01 14.70
N LEU A 197 10.55 -0.12 15.00
CA LEU A 197 11.40 -1.17 14.43
C LEU A 197 10.96 -2.57 14.89
N ALA A 198 10.58 -2.74 16.16
CA ALA A 198 10.06 -3.99 16.67
C ALA A 198 8.75 -4.38 15.96
N GLU A 199 7.79 -3.47 15.87
CA GLU A 199 6.51 -3.68 15.19
C GLU A 199 6.68 -4.04 13.71
N LEU A 200 7.59 -3.37 13.00
CA LEU A 200 7.88 -3.67 11.60
C LEU A 200 8.54 -5.04 11.43
N ARG A 201 9.45 -5.44 12.33
CA ARG A 201 10.09 -6.76 12.29
C ARG A 201 9.09 -7.88 12.54
N GLU A 202 8.19 -7.70 13.50
CA GLU A 202 7.10 -8.65 13.75
C GLU A 202 6.16 -8.76 12.53
N SER A 203 5.79 -7.62 11.94
CA SER A 203 4.97 -7.58 10.73
C SER A 203 5.66 -8.30 9.57
N LEU A 204 6.97 -8.08 9.38
CA LEU A 204 7.75 -8.78 8.35
C LEU A 204 7.77 -10.28 8.57
N ALA A 205 7.97 -10.74 9.81
CA ALA A 205 7.95 -12.16 10.15
C ALA A 205 6.57 -12.79 9.84
N ARG A 206 5.47 -12.06 10.14
CA ARG A 206 4.11 -12.49 9.76
C ARG A 206 3.94 -12.56 8.25
N TRP A 207 4.37 -11.54 7.50
CA TRP A 207 4.32 -11.58 6.02
C TRP A 207 5.06 -12.76 5.44
N GLN A 208 6.23 -13.09 5.97
CA GLN A 208 7.02 -14.24 5.53
C GLN A 208 6.33 -15.57 5.86
N ARG A 209 5.72 -15.71 7.05
CA ARG A 209 4.93 -16.89 7.43
C ARG A 209 3.74 -17.08 6.50
N VAL A 210 2.97 -16.02 6.25
CA VAL A 210 1.79 -16.07 5.38
C VAL A 210 2.18 -16.33 3.92
N TYR A 211 3.26 -15.69 3.44
CA TYR A 211 3.83 -15.98 2.12
C TYR A 211 4.15 -17.46 1.95
N GLU A 212 4.79 -18.08 2.93
CA GLU A 212 5.16 -19.48 2.90
C GLU A 212 3.93 -20.41 2.91
N GLN A 213 2.90 -20.07 3.69
CA GLN A 213 1.62 -20.79 3.69
C GLN A 213 0.95 -20.77 2.31
N VAL A 214 0.84 -19.60 1.68
CA VAL A 214 0.24 -19.45 0.34
C VAL A 214 1.07 -20.17 -0.72
N ARG A 215 2.41 -20.07 -0.65
CA ARG A 215 3.33 -20.77 -1.55
C ARG A 215 3.17 -22.28 -1.46
N ALA A 216 3.23 -22.83 -0.24
CA ALA A 216 3.09 -24.26 -0.01
C ALA A 216 1.72 -24.79 -0.46
N GLY A 217 0.66 -24.00 -0.28
CA GLY A 217 -0.67 -24.30 -0.80
C GLY A 217 -0.69 -24.42 -2.33
N LEU A 218 -0.11 -23.44 -3.04
CA LEU A 218 0.02 -23.47 -4.50
C LEU A 218 0.82 -24.68 -4.99
N GLU A 219 1.96 -24.98 -4.35
CA GLU A 219 2.82 -26.13 -4.69
C GLU A 219 2.12 -27.47 -4.46
N ALA A 220 1.26 -27.55 -3.45
CA ALA A 220 0.47 -28.74 -3.15
C ALA A 220 -0.84 -28.83 -3.96
N GLY A 221 -1.14 -27.87 -4.84
CA GLY A 221 -2.41 -27.80 -5.55
C GLY A 221 -3.63 -27.58 -4.64
N ARG A 222 -3.42 -27.03 -3.44
CA ARG A 222 -4.44 -26.74 -2.41
C ARG A 222 -4.31 -25.28 -2.00
N PRO A 223 -4.96 -24.35 -2.72
CA PRO A 223 -4.90 -22.92 -2.43
C PRO A 223 -5.20 -22.62 -0.95
N ALA A 224 -4.36 -21.78 -0.31
CA ALA A 224 -4.45 -21.50 1.13
C ALA A 224 -5.33 -20.30 1.47
N VAL A 225 -5.75 -19.53 0.45
CA VAL A 225 -6.64 -18.38 0.58
C VAL A 225 -7.94 -18.68 -0.14
N GLY A 226 -9.06 -18.66 0.58
CA GLY A 226 -10.41 -18.66 0.02
C GLY A 226 -10.89 -17.23 -0.20
N SER A 227 -11.63 -16.98 -1.29
CA SER A 227 -12.07 -15.63 -1.64
C SER A 227 -13.55 -15.56 -1.99
N ARG A 228 -14.21 -14.46 -1.57
CA ARG A 228 -15.49 -14.02 -2.10
C ARG A 228 -15.29 -13.08 -3.27
N CYS A 229 -16.10 -13.26 -4.31
CA CYS A 229 -16.07 -12.44 -5.52
C CYS A 229 -17.32 -11.57 -5.59
N HIS A 230 -17.12 -10.27 -5.76
CA HIS A 230 -18.17 -9.28 -5.93
C HIS A 230 -18.06 -8.67 -7.33
N ARG A 231 -19.13 -8.78 -8.12
CA ARG A 231 -19.19 -8.14 -9.44
C ARG A 231 -19.40 -6.65 -9.26
N LEU A 232 -18.60 -5.85 -9.95
CA LEU A 232 -18.67 -4.40 -9.95
C LEU A 232 -18.87 -3.88 -11.38
N ALA A 233 -19.40 -2.66 -11.50
CA ALA A 233 -19.17 -1.86 -12.70
C ALA A 233 -17.66 -1.58 -12.84
N ALA A 234 -17.16 -1.21 -14.02
CA ALA A 234 -15.74 -0.90 -14.21
C ALA A 234 -15.40 0.54 -13.80
N PRO A 235 -14.83 0.79 -12.60
CA PRO A 235 -14.53 2.14 -12.15
C PRO A 235 -13.27 2.73 -12.80
N GLY A 236 -12.55 2.02 -13.67
CA GLY A 236 -11.33 2.55 -14.30
C GLY A 236 -10.09 2.52 -13.40
N TYR A 237 -9.93 1.49 -12.57
CA TYR A 237 -8.70 1.26 -11.80
C TYR A 237 -8.36 -0.23 -11.63
N LEU A 238 -7.17 -0.57 -11.18
CA LEU A 238 -6.77 -1.90 -10.74
C LEU A 238 -6.11 -1.76 -9.37
N PHE A 239 -6.27 -2.77 -8.53
CA PHE A 239 -5.70 -2.75 -7.18
C PHE A 239 -5.37 -4.16 -6.72
N SER A 240 -4.27 -4.34 -6.02
CA SER A 240 -3.94 -5.55 -5.29
C SER A 240 -3.28 -5.14 -3.97
N GLY A 241 -3.61 -5.81 -2.88
CA GLY A 241 -3.09 -5.46 -1.57
C GLY A 241 -3.41 -6.49 -0.50
N VAL A 242 -2.68 -6.40 0.61
CA VAL A 242 -2.83 -7.27 1.77
C VAL A 242 -2.80 -6.45 3.04
N VAL A 243 -3.73 -6.74 3.96
CA VAL A 243 -3.90 -6.04 5.23
C VAL A 243 -3.69 -7.03 6.37
N ASP A 244 -2.83 -6.68 7.32
CA ASP A 244 -2.62 -7.43 8.56
C ASP A 244 -3.41 -6.76 9.67
N LEU A 245 -4.32 -7.51 10.25
CA LEU A 245 -5.17 -7.09 11.36
C LEU A 245 -4.84 -7.89 12.62
N SER A 246 -3.79 -8.71 12.59
CA SER A 246 -3.36 -9.53 13.72
C SER A 246 -3.00 -8.65 14.91
N GLN A 247 -3.41 -9.08 16.09
CA GLN A 247 -3.10 -8.45 17.37
C GLN A 247 -1.95 -9.18 18.09
N PRO A 248 -1.25 -8.51 19.01
CA PRO A 248 -0.30 -9.18 19.88
C PRO A 248 -0.96 -10.33 20.64
N GLY A 249 -0.40 -11.54 20.51
CA GLY A 249 -0.92 -12.76 21.14
C GLY A 249 -1.74 -13.66 20.21
N ASP A 250 -2.06 -13.23 18.99
CA ASP A 250 -2.73 -14.08 18.00
C ASP A 250 -1.85 -15.28 17.61
N THR A 251 -2.45 -16.47 17.64
CA THR A 251 -1.77 -17.73 17.28
C THR A 251 -1.78 -17.99 15.77
N GLU A 252 -2.81 -17.48 15.09
CA GLU A 252 -2.99 -17.53 13.65
C GLU A 252 -3.03 -16.11 13.06
N PRO A 253 -2.49 -15.90 11.84
CA PRO A 253 -2.55 -14.58 11.20
C PRO A 253 -3.98 -14.17 10.85
N PHE A 254 -4.35 -12.93 11.17
CA PHE A 254 -5.58 -12.29 10.71
C PHE A 254 -5.24 -11.40 9.51
N VAL A 255 -5.32 -11.95 8.30
CA VAL A 255 -4.91 -11.26 7.07
C VAL A 255 -6.04 -11.20 6.05
N VAL A 256 -6.28 -10.00 5.52
CA VAL A 256 -7.28 -9.75 4.47
C VAL A 256 -6.55 -9.51 3.15
N PHE A 257 -6.96 -10.24 2.12
CA PHE A 257 -6.46 -10.09 0.76
C PHE A 257 -7.47 -9.33 -0.08
N LEU A 258 -7.02 -8.29 -0.79
CA LEU A 258 -7.89 -7.42 -1.59
C LEU A 258 -7.38 -7.36 -3.02
N LEU A 259 -8.26 -7.61 -3.98
CA LEU A 259 -7.92 -7.53 -5.40
C LEU A 259 -9.10 -6.94 -6.17
N LYS A 260 -8.84 -5.84 -6.87
CA LYS A 260 -9.76 -5.29 -7.88
C LYS A 260 -9.17 -5.56 -9.26
N ALA A 261 -9.93 -6.30 -10.07
CA ALA A 261 -9.52 -6.72 -11.38
C ALA A 261 -10.58 -6.41 -12.44
N ASP A 262 -10.12 -5.98 -13.60
CA ASP A 262 -10.95 -5.81 -14.79
C ASP A 262 -10.71 -6.95 -15.78
N PHE A 263 -11.78 -7.33 -16.46
CA PHE A 263 -11.82 -8.31 -17.54
C PHE A 263 -12.51 -7.66 -18.76
N ALA A 264 -12.63 -8.41 -19.86
CA ALA A 264 -13.14 -7.87 -21.11
C ALA A 264 -14.59 -7.34 -21.00
N ASP A 265 -15.42 -7.97 -20.16
CA ASP A 265 -16.86 -7.74 -20.07
C ASP A 265 -17.35 -7.39 -18.65
N GLU A 266 -16.49 -7.50 -17.64
CA GLU A 266 -16.86 -7.28 -16.25
C GLU A 266 -15.69 -6.76 -15.41
N SER A 267 -16.02 -6.18 -14.27
CA SER A 267 -15.08 -5.92 -13.19
C SER A 267 -15.46 -6.74 -11.97
N ALA A 268 -14.44 -7.17 -11.23
CA ALA A 268 -14.64 -7.92 -10.00
C ALA A 268 -13.74 -7.40 -8.90
N PHE A 269 -14.25 -7.52 -7.68
CA PHE A 269 -13.51 -7.31 -6.46
C PHE A 269 -13.50 -8.59 -5.65
N PHE A 270 -12.32 -9.02 -5.24
CA PHE A 270 -12.10 -10.22 -4.46
C PHE A 270 -11.66 -9.83 -3.07
N VAL A 271 -12.35 -10.38 -2.07
CA VAL A 271 -11.97 -10.34 -0.67
C VAL A 271 -11.56 -11.76 -0.28
N GLY A 272 -10.30 -11.93 0.11
CA GLY A 272 -9.74 -13.22 0.48
C GLY A 272 -9.34 -13.28 1.96
N ALA A 273 -9.38 -14.48 2.52
CA ALA A 273 -8.91 -14.81 3.86
C ALA A 273 -8.12 -16.11 3.83
N LEU A 274 -7.15 -16.25 4.73
CA LEU A 274 -6.47 -17.54 4.92
C LEU A 274 -7.47 -18.60 5.38
N ASP A 275 -7.29 -19.83 4.93
CA ASP A 275 -8.02 -21.00 5.42
C ASP A 275 -7.55 -21.34 6.85
N ASN A 276 -8.13 -20.63 7.82
CA ASN A 276 -7.82 -20.71 9.24
C ASN A 276 -9.05 -20.33 10.08
N ALA A 277 -8.92 -20.29 11.42
CA ALA A 277 -10.06 -20.07 12.31
C ALA A 277 -10.74 -18.69 12.14
N HIS A 278 -10.10 -17.73 11.46
CA HIS A 278 -10.61 -16.38 11.25
C HIS A 278 -11.28 -16.19 9.88
N ALA A 279 -11.24 -17.20 9.00
CA ALA A 279 -11.66 -17.09 7.60
C ALA A 279 -13.07 -16.52 7.43
N ASP A 280 -14.07 -17.16 8.05
CA ASP A 280 -15.48 -16.77 7.90
C ASP A 280 -15.73 -15.37 8.47
N GLY A 281 -15.16 -15.07 9.64
CA GLY A 281 -15.28 -13.75 10.27
C GLY A 281 -14.66 -12.64 9.43
N ILE A 282 -13.52 -12.90 8.78
CA ILE A 282 -12.92 -11.97 7.81
C ILE A 282 -13.86 -11.77 6.64
N LEU A 283 -14.32 -12.84 6.00
CA LEU A 283 -15.11 -12.73 4.78
C LEU A 283 -16.47 -12.08 5.03
N ASP A 284 -17.08 -12.30 6.19
CA ASP A 284 -18.35 -11.66 6.59
C ASP A 284 -18.17 -10.18 6.92
N HIS A 285 -17.13 -9.82 7.69
CA HIS A 285 -16.92 -8.42 8.10
C HIS A 285 -16.48 -7.50 6.93
N HIS A 286 -16.01 -8.08 5.83
CA HIS A 286 -15.53 -7.37 4.66
C HIS A 286 -16.40 -7.61 3.42
N ASP A 287 -17.62 -8.13 3.60
CA ASP A 287 -18.56 -8.37 2.51
C ASP A 287 -19.02 -7.06 1.86
N LEU A 288 -18.73 -6.89 0.56
CA LEU A 288 -19.14 -5.71 -0.21
C LEU A 288 -20.66 -5.66 -0.50
N GLY A 289 -21.39 -6.74 -0.23
CA GLY A 289 -22.84 -6.76 -0.22
C GLY A 289 -23.43 -5.91 0.91
N ALA A 290 -22.70 -5.75 2.02
CA ALA A 290 -23.10 -4.96 3.17
C ALA A 290 -22.47 -3.54 3.14
N PRO A 291 -23.22 -2.47 3.47
CA PRO A 291 -22.66 -1.11 3.55
C PRO A 291 -21.45 -0.99 4.49
N GLU A 292 -21.49 -1.68 5.63
CA GLU A 292 -20.41 -1.68 6.62
C GLU A 292 -19.13 -2.32 6.06
N GLY A 293 -19.26 -3.44 5.35
CA GLY A 293 -18.14 -4.10 4.68
C GLY A 293 -17.54 -3.24 3.57
N ARG A 294 -18.37 -2.59 2.75
CA ARG A 294 -17.89 -1.62 1.74
C ARG A 294 -17.13 -0.47 2.37
N GLN A 295 -17.68 0.14 3.43
CA GLN A 295 -17.01 1.24 4.11
C GLN A 295 -15.67 0.81 4.71
N LYS A 296 -15.60 -0.40 5.28
CA LYS A 296 -14.36 -0.96 5.83
C LYS A 296 -13.31 -1.18 4.74
N VAL A 297 -13.69 -1.82 3.63
CA VAL A 297 -12.77 -2.08 2.51
C VAL A 297 -12.32 -0.77 1.85
N ALA A 298 -13.20 0.22 1.70
CA ALA A 298 -12.83 1.55 1.20
C ALA A 298 -11.75 2.22 2.06
N GLN A 299 -11.83 2.10 3.39
CA GLN A 299 -10.79 2.62 4.29
C GLN A 299 -9.43 1.95 4.05
N TYR A 300 -9.40 0.63 3.86
CA TYR A 300 -8.16 -0.08 3.54
C TYR A 300 -7.59 0.31 2.18
N LEU A 301 -8.45 0.46 1.18
CA LEU A 301 -8.03 0.90 -0.15
C LEU A 301 -7.41 2.30 -0.10
N LEU A 302 -8.03 3.23 0.64
CA LEU A 302 -7.51 4.60 0.81
C LEU A 302 -6.21 4.64 1.63
N SER A 303 -6.04 3.76 2.62
CA SER A 303 -4.79 3.65 3.37
C SER A 303 -3.64 3.07 2.54
N MET A 304 -3.96 2.23 1.55
CA MET A 304 -2.99 1.60 0.63
C MET A 304 -2.98 2.23 -0.76
N LYS A 305 -3.41 3.49 -0.89
CA LYS A 305 -3.71 4.08 -2.21
C LYS A 305 -2.51 4.25 -3.15
N SER A 306 -1.28 4.14 -2.68
CA SER A 306 -0.10 4.03 -3.55
C SER A 306 -0.09 2.74 -4.39
N GLY A 307 -0.91 1.75 -4.05
CA GLY A 307 -1.09 0.49 -4.79
C GLY A 307 -2.09 0.56 -5.94
N PHE A 308 -2.81 1.67 -6.11
CA PHE A 308 -3.73 1.82 -7.23
C PHE A 308 -3.01 2.07 -8.56
N VAL A 309 -3.62 1.54 -9.62
CA VAL A 309 -3.37 1.95 -11.00
C VAL A 309 -4.69 2.42 -11.58
N PHE A 310 -4.74 3.61 -12.16
CA PHE A 310 -5.95 4.21 -12.71
C PHE A 310 -5.83 4.38 -14.23
N SER A 311 -6.98 4.38 -14.90
CA SER A 311 -7.04 4.92 -16.26
C SER A 311 -6.77 6.44 -16.23
N PRO A 312 -6.18 7.02 -17.28
CA PRO A 312 -5.85 8.45 -17.30
C PRO A 312 -7.02 9.43 -17.19
N ASP A 313 -8.27 8.96 -17.36
CA ASP A 313 -9.47 9.81 -17.25
C ASP A 313 -10.13 9.71 -15.86
N PHE A 314 -9.62 8.85 -14.96
CA PHE A 314 -10.26 8.57 -13.67
C PHE A 314 -10.42 9.84 -12.81
N GLU A 315 -9.35 10.60 -12.63
CA GLU A 315 -9.36 11.80 -11.78
C GLU A 315 -10.33 12.88 -12.28
N ALA A 316 -10.43 13.03 -13.60
CA ALA A 316 -11.34 13.99 -14.24
C ALA A 316 -12.81 13.66 -13.96
N GLY A 317 -13.14 12.38 -13.79
CA GLY A 317 -14.47 11.90 -13.43
C GLY A 317 -14.84 12.06 -11.95
N LEU A 318 -13.89 12.41 -11.07
CA LEU A 318 -14.14 12.54 -9.64
C LEU A 318 -14.76 13.91 -9.29
N PRO A 319 -15.85 13.92 -8.50
CA PRO A 319 -16.29 15.12 -7.79
C PRO A 319 -15.22 15.62 -6.81
N GLU A 320 -15.29 16.90 -6.48
CA GLU A 320 -14.30 17.57 -5.62
C GLU A 320 -14.06 16.84 -4.28
N ALA A 321 -15.13 16.41 -3.60
CA ALA A 321 -15.02 15.71 -2.31
C ALA A 321 -14.29 14.36 -2.42
N ALA A 322 -14.61 13.56 -3.44
CA ALA A 322 -13.95 12.28 -3.67
C ALA A 322 -12.48 12.48 -4.09
N ARG A 323 -12.23 13.46 -4.97
CA ARG A 323 -10.88 13.86 -5.37
C ARG A 323 -10.04 14.26 -4.15
N ALA A 324 -10.59 15.07 -3.26
CA ALA A 324 -9.92 15.46 -2.01
C ALA A 324 -9.54 14.25 -1.14
N GLY A 325 -10.43 13.25 -1.02
CA GLY A 325 -10.14 11.99 -0.33
C GLY A 325 -8.94 11.24 -0.92
N PHE A 326 -8.86 11.13 -2.25
CA PHE A 326 -7.71 10.51 -2.92
C PHE A 326 -6.40 11.31 -2.78
N HIS A 327 -6.45 12.64 -2.68
CA HIS A 327 -5.25 13.45 -2.44
C HIS A 327 -4.78 13.44 -0.98
N ARG A 328 -5.68 13.32 0.01
CA ARG A 328 -5.32 13.44 1.44
C ARG A 328 -4.43 12.31 1.92
N SER A 329 -3.24 12.59 2.48
CA SER A 329 -2.42 11.51 3.04
C SER A 329 -2.99 11.00 4.36
N PRO A 330 -3.21 9.67 4.52
CA PRO A 330 -3.66 9.08 5.78
C PRO A 330 -2.66 9.28 6.93
N ASP A 331 -1.38 9.48 6.61
CA ASP A 331 -0.29 9.56 7.59
C ASP A 331 -0.21 10.93 8.30
N PHE A 332 -0.74 12.00 7.67
CA PHE A 332 -0.49 13.38 8.09
C PHE A 332 -1.76 14.18 8.35
N GLU A 333 -2.75 14.02 7.48
CA GLU A 333 -4.04 14.67 7.61
C GLU A 333 -5.01 13.62 8.15
N ARG A 334 -5.04 13.43 9.48
CA ARG A 334 -5.95 12.48 10.17
C ARG A 334 -7.43 12.91 10.09
N GLY A 335 -7.92 13.38 8.94
CA GLY A 335 -9.35 13.29 8.66
C GLY A 335 -9.70 11.81 8.70
N SER A 336 -10.76 11.43 9.44
CA SER A 336 -11.11 10.02 9.61
C SER A 336 -11.16 9.37 8.22
N LEU A 337 -10.33 8.36 7.97
CA LEU A 337 -10.38 7.57 6.73
C LEU A 337 -11.81 7.09 6.46
N ALA A 338 -12.62 6.90 7.51
CA ALA A 338 -14.03 6.58 7.40
C ALA A 338 -14.86 7.70 6.73
N PHE A 339 -14.52 8.98 6.92
CA PHE A 339 -15.14 10.10 6.25
C PHE A 339 -14.79 10.13 4.76
N ASP A 340 -13.51 10.02 4.42
CA ASP A 340 -13.09 9.99 3.00
C ASP A 340 -13.65 8.75 2.28
N ALA A 341 -13.73 7.61 2.99
CA ALA A 341 -14.36 6.40 2.48
C ALA A 341 -15.80 6.63 2.05
N VAL A 342 -16.61 7.42 2.78
CA VAL A 342 -18.00 7.71 2.39
C VAL A 342 -18.09 8.39 1.02
N TYR A 343 -17.16 9.30 0.70
CA TYR A 343 -17.16 9.99 -0.61
C TYR A 343 -16.53 9.16 -1.72
N CYS A 344 -15.56 8.30 -1.39
CA CYS A 344 -14.83 7.50 -2.36
C CYS A 344 -15.51 6.16 -2.67
N GLU A 345 -16.33 5.60 -1.77
CA GLU A 345 -16.92 4.25 -1.87
C GLU A 345 -17.58 4.01 -3.23
N ARG A 346 -18.42 4.95 -3.69
CA ARG A 346 -19.11 4.84 -4.98
C ARG A 346 -18.15 4.77 -6.18
N PHE A 347 -16.97 5.37 -6.08
CA PHE A 347 -15.94 5.34 -7.13
C PHE A 347 -15.04 4.11 -7.01
N LEU A 348 -15.00 3.49 -5.84
CA LEU A 348 -14.29 2.24 -5.59
C LEU A 348 -15.12 1.03 -6.02
N PHE A 349 -16.42 1.01 -5.70
CA PHE A 349 -17.29 -0.16 -5.91
C PHE A 349 -18.45 0.05 -6.89
N GLY A 350 -18.63 1.26 -7.43
CA GLY A 350 -19.79 1.60 -8.24
C GLY A 350 -21.00 2.03 -7.38
N ALA A 351 -22.09 2.42 -8.03
CA ALA A 351 -23.37 2.58 -7.34
C ALA A 351 -23.96 1.19 -7.05
N GLY A 352 -24.25 0.91 -5.78
CA GLY A 352 -24.99 -0.29 -5.38
C GLY A 352 -26.45 -0.25 -5.77
#